data_AF-A0A6B1GMD4-F1
#
_entry.id   AF-A0A6B1GMD4-F1
#
_cell.length_a   1.000
_cell.length_b   1.000
_cell.length_c   1.000
_cell.angle_alpha   90.00
_cell.angle_beta   90.00
_cell.angle_gamma   90.00
#
_symmetry.space_group_name_H-M   'P 1'
#
loop_
_entity.id
_entity.type
_entity.pdbx_description
1 polymer ?
#
loop_
_entity_poly.entity_id
_entity_poly.type
_entity_poly.pdbx_seq_one_letter_code
_entity_poly.pdbx_strand_id
1 'polypeptide(L)'
;MRIERHFTTSGQDPLEGVAFAPRDSRIVNPDGSVVFEASGVRMPADWSQVAVDIMAQKYFRKTGVANVLSSVAEDGVPEWLWRSVPAEGSDDSGGEIDARQVFGRLAGTWAYWGWKHGYFDAEEDARAFHDELVLMMATQRAAPNSPQWFNTGLHWAYGITGPSQGHSYFDPEFGAVRQSTSAYERPQPHACFIQSVADDLVNEGGIMDLWTREARIFKYGSGTGSNFSKIRGENEFLSGGGKSSGLMSFLKIGDRAAGAIKSGGTTRRAAKMVIVDVDHPDIEEFIDWKVAEEQKVAALVAGSRVIRRRLTAVLAATEGGLDPASNRPLRRAIARARRDGVPDGCVQRVLQLAEADEAPIDLREFDTDWQGEAYQTVSGQNANNSVRVSADFLEAVEQDREWTLYRRVDGEPSKTVRARDLWDRIARAAWQSADPGMQYDTTINEWHTSPAGGPIRGSNPCSEYMFLDDTACNLASLNLLRFHDEESGKIDVEAFEHATRLWTIVLEISVLMAQYPSPVIAQLSHEYRTLGLGYANLGALLMQQGVPYDSPEALAQTGGFSALLTGVSYATSAEIAAELGPFPAWEPNREAMLRVIRNHRRAAYDTAAED
;
A
#
# COMPACT_ATOMS: atom_id res chain seq x y z
N MET A 1 -28.14 14.34 2.45
CA MET A 1 -28.15 13.65 3.75
C MET A 1 -28.04 14.67 4.88
N ARG A 2 -28.74 14.41 5.99
CA ARG A 2 -28.59 15.18 7.23
C ARG A 2 -27.36 14.75 8.01
N ILE A 3 -26.61 15.72 8.52
CA ILE A 3 -25.42 15.51 9.32
C ILE A 3 -25.62 16.11 10.71
N GLU A 4 -25.82 15.24 11.69
CA GLU A 4 -25.86 15.64 13.09
C GLU A 4 -24.46 16.02 13.58
N ARG A 5 -24.38 16.92 14.56
CA ARG A 5 -23.13 17.25 15.24
C ARG A 5 -23.00 16.44 16.51
N HIS A 6 -21.81 15.92 16.77
CA HIS A 6 -21.52 15.11 17.96
C HIS A 6 -20.26 15.62 18.67
N PHE A 7 -19.18 15.92 17.95
CA PHE A 7 -17.95 16.46 18.55
C PHE A 7 -17.89 18.00 18.52
N THR A 8 -18.69 18.66 17.67
CA THR A 8 -18.63 20.11 17.45
C THR A 8 -19.93 20.83 17.81
N THR A 9 -19.85 22.15 17.99
CA THR A 9 -21.02 23.02 18.21
C THR A 9 -21.21 23.95 17.02
N SER A 10 -22.46 24.12 16.58
CA SER A 10 -22.78 25.03 15.47
C SER A 10 -22.36 26.48 15.76
N GLY A 11 -21.70 27.12 14.79
CA GLY A 11 -21.27 28.52 14.86
C GLY A 11 -20.01 28.76 15.68
N GLN A 12 -19.40 27.72 16.25
CA GLN A 12 -18.10 27.78 16.92
C GLN A 12 -16.98 27.32 15.98
N ASP A 13 -15.74 27.74 16.26
CA ASP A 13 -14.57 27.18 15.58
C ASP A 13 -14.48 25.69 15.91
N PRO A 14 -14.41 24.76 14.94
CA PRO A 14 -14.29 23.33 15.21
C PRO A 14 -13.06 22.96 16.04
N LEU A 15 -12.04 23.83 16.08
CA LEU A 15 -10.82 23.63 16.88
C LEU A 15 -10.83 24.42 18.19
N GLU A 16 -11.98 25.01 18.56
CA GLU A 16 -12.15 25.60 19.89
C GLU A 16 -11.85 24.56 20.97
N GLY A 17 -10.95 24.89 21.90
CA GLY A 17 -10.47 23.97 22.94
C GLY A 17 -9.26 23.10 22.55
N VAL A 18 -8.86 23.04 21.27
CA VAL A 18 -7.63 22.36 20.85
C VAL A 18 -6.45 23.32 20.93
N ALA A 19 -5.54 23.11 21.89
CA ALA A 19 -4.34 23.93 22.01
C ALA A 19 -3.34 23.62 20.87
N PHE A 20 -2.78 24.64 20.23
CA PHE A 20 -1.71 24.50 19.23
C PHE A 20 -0.41 25.14 19.72
N ALA A 21 0.70 24.42 19.56
CA ALA A 21 2.04 24.85 19.95
C ALA A 21 3.00 24.86 18.74
N PRO A 22 4.00 25.77 18.71
CA PRO A 22 5.11 25.63 17.78
C PRO A 22 5.92 24.37 18.16
N ARG A 23 6.35 23.62 17.16
CA ARG A 23 7.18 22.42 17.29
C ARG A 23 8.26 22.43 16.23
N ASP A 24 9.38 21.80 16.55
CA ASP A 24 10.45 21.57 15.59
C ASP A 24 10.50 20.09 15.22
N SER A 25 10.75 19.81 13.95
CA SER A 25 11.02 18.46 13.44
C SER A 25 12.42 18.42 12.86
N ARG A 26 13.25 17.51 13.36
CA ARG A 26 14.62 17.33 12.87
C ARG A 26 14.97 15.86 12.84
N ILE A 27 15.29 15.37 11.66
CA ILE A 27 15.67 13.98 11.41
C ILE A 27 17.13 13.95 11.00
N VAL A 28 17.93 13.16 11.72
CA VAL A 28 19.36 12.98 11.46
C VAL A 28 19.67 11.53 11.12
N ASN A 29 20.61 11.33 10.22
CA ASN A 29 21.22 10.03 9.96
C ASN A 29 22.11 9.60 11.16
N PRO A 30 22.45 8.30 11.27
CA PRO A 30 23.38 7.82 12.29
C PRO A 30 24.76 8.49 12.27
N ASP A 31 25.19 9.00 11.10
CA ASP A 31 26.43 9.76 10.92
C ASP A 31 26.33 11.24 11.35
N GLY A 32 25.16 11.67 11.83
CA GLY A 32 24.89 13.04 12.28
C GLY A 32 24.45 14.01 11.18
N SER A 33 24.40 13.60 9.91
CA SER A 33 23.92 14.44 8.82
C SER A 33 22.40 14.65 8.90
N VAL A 34 21.93 15.86 8.60
CA VAL A 34 20.50 16.20 8.66
C VAL A 34 19.81 15.73 7.38
N VAL A 35 18.78 14.89 7.54
CA VAL A 35 17.94 14.38 6.44
C VAL A 35 16.79 15.33 6.15
N PHE A 36 16.21 15.90 7.20
CA PHE A 36 15.07 16.79 7.12
C PHE A 36 15.03 17.69 8.35
N GLU A 37 14.68 18.95 8.16
CA GLU A 37 14.47 19.92 9.23
C GLU A 37 13.31 20.85 8.87
N ALA A 38 12.42 21.07 9.84
CA ALA A 38 11.36 22.07 9.77
C ALA A 38 11.15 22.64 11.17
N SER A 39 11.32 23.96 11.32
CA SER A 39 11.24 24.65 12.61
C SER A 39 9.98 25.50 12.70
N GLY A 40 9.44 25.62 13.92
CA GLY A 40 8.30 26.48 14.22
C GLY A 40 6.97 26.04 13.57
N VAL A 41 6.84 24.76 13.20
CA VAL A 41 5.59 24.24 12.64
C VAL A 41 4.50 24.20 13.72
N ARG A 42 3.26 24.54 13.35
CA ARG A 42 2.13 24.61 14.28
C ARG A 42 1.36 23.29 14.28
N MET A 43 1.29 22.66 15.45
CA MET A 43 0.66 21.34 15.64
C MET A 43 -0.20 21.36 16.91
N PRO A 44 -1.20 20.47 17.04
CA PRO A 44 -1.90 20.29 18.32
C PRO A 44 -0.89 19.94 19.42
N ALA A 45 -1.04 20.56 20.59
CA ALA A 45 -0.06 20.52 21.67
C ALA A 45 0.16 19.10 22.20
N ASP A 46 -0.89 18.27 22.17
CA ASP A 46 -0.92 16.90 22.68
C ASP A 46 -0.37 15.87 21.69
N TRP A 47 0.02 16.27 20.47
CA TRP A 47 0.63 15.35 19.52
C TRP A 47 2.03 14.94 19.99
N SER A 48 2.31 13.63 19.89
CA SER A 48 3.65 13.11 20.15
C SER A 48 4.67 13.69 19.16
N GLN A 49 5.94 13.79 19.56
CA GLN A 49 7.01 14.26 18.66
C GLN A 49 7.09 13.42 17.38
N VAL A 50 6.86 12.10 17.47
CA VAL A 50 6.82 11.21 16.30
C VAL A 50 5.69 11.59 15.34
N ALA A 51 4.50 11.94 15.83
CA ALA A 51 3.40 12.39 14.99
C ALA A 51 3.71 13.73 14.31
N VAL A 52 4.33 14.66 15.06
CA VAL A 52 4.83 15.93 14.52
C VAL A 52 5.84 15.68 13.41
N ASP A 53 6.82 14.80 13.64
CA ASP A 53 7.87 14.48 12.66
C ASP A 53 7.28 13.85 11.40
N ILE A 54 6.33 12.93 11.54
CA ILE A 54 5.66 12.31 10.39
C ILE A 54 4.86 13.35 9.60
N MET A 55 4.06 14.19 10.27
CA MET A 55 3.27 15.23 9.62
C MET A 55 4.17 16.22 8.89
N ALA A 56 5.16 16.75 9.61
CA ALA A 56 6.11 17.71 9.08
C ALA A 56 6.91 17.10 7.93
N GLN A 57 7.47 15.90 8.05
CA GLN A 57 8.32 15.31 7.01
C GLN A 57 7.52 14.88 5.78
N LYS A 58 6.38 14.19 5.97
CA LYS A 58 5.72 13.43 4.91
C LYS A 58 4.46 14.09 4.35
N TYR A 59 3.66 14.72 5.20
CA TYR A 59 2.30 15.12 4.83
C TYR A 59 2.16 16.61 4.52
N PHE A 60 3.02 17.45 5.10
CA PHE A 60 3.11 18.85 4.69
C PHE A 60 3.60 18.96 3.25
N ARG A 61 2.79 19.63 2.43
CA ARG A 61 3.20 20.06 1.10
C ARG A 61 4.41 20.97 1.21
N LYS A 62 5.46 20.68 0.42
CA LYS A 62 6.77 21.35 0.55
C LYS A 62 6.92 22.63 -0.25
N THR A 63 6.18 22.75 -1.34
CA THR A 63 6.29 23.87 -2.29
C THR A 63 4.98 24.03 -3.06
N GLY A 64 4.73 25.21 -3.63
CA GLY A 64 3.52 25.54 -4.37
C GLY A 64 2.39 26.08 -3.49
N VAL A 65 2.63 26.36 -2.21
CA VAL A 65 1.65 26.94 -1.29
C VAL A 65 1.89 28.44 -1.19
N ALA A 66 0.95 29.22 -1.75
CA ALA A 66 1.05 30.67 -1.75
C ALA A 66 0.89 31.28 -0.36
N ASN A 67 1.66 32.34 -0.10
CA ASN A 67 1.55 33.10 1.15
C ASN A 67 0.25 33.92 1.26
N VAL A 68 -0.37 34.25 0.12
CA VAL A 68 -1.65 34.95 0.03
C VAL A 68 -2.51 34.24 -1.00
N LEU A 69 -3.72 33.88 -0.60
CA LEU A 69 -4.70 33.20 -1.44
C LEU A 69 -5.88 34.13 -1.72
N SER A 70 -6.51 33.97 -2.88
CA SER A 70 -7.78 34.60 -3.25
C SER A 70 -8.83 33.52 -3.48
N SER A 71 -10.03 33.71 -2.93
CA SER A 71 -11.16 32.82 -3.20
C SER A 71 -11.67 33.02 -4.62
N VAL A 72 -12.17 31.94 -5.22
CA VAL A 72 -12.78 31.98 -6.55
C VAL A 72 -14.27 31.72 -6.40
N ALA A 73 -15.06 32.75 -6.64
CA ALA A 73 -16.52 32.65 -6.65
C ALA A 73 -16.98 31.55 -7.61
N GLU A 74 -17.86 30.67 -7.12
CA GLU A 74 -18.44 29.60 -7.90
C GLU A 74 -19.96 29.57 -7.67
N ASP A 75 -20.72 29.67 -8.75
CA ASP A 75 -22.17 29.71 -8.71
C ASP A 75 -22.74 28.41 -8.10
N GLY A 76 -23.68 28.55 -7.17
CA GLY A 76 -24.29 27.43 -6.47
C GLY A 76 -23.43 26.78 -5.40
N VAL A 77 -22.21 27.30 -5.13
CA VAL A 77 -21.35 26.87 -4.02
C VAL A 77 -21.35 27.98 -2.95
N PRO A 78 -21.58 27.65 -1.66
CA PRO A 78 -21.48 28.62 -0.57
C PRO A 78 -20.09 29.27 -0.48
N GLU A 79 -20.04 30.54 -0.09
CA GLU A 79 -18.81 31.34 -0.07
C GLU A 79 -17.66 30.70 0.74
N TRP A 80 -18.00 30.11 1.89
CA TRP A 80 -17.02 29.44 2.75
C TRP A 80 -16.39 28.19 2.12
N LEU A 81 -17.00 27.65 1.07
CA LEU A 81 -16.60 26.41 0.39
C LEU A 81 -15.97 26.69 -0.98
N TRP A 82 -15.83 27.95 -1.36
CA TRP A 82 -15.12 28.35 -2.58
C TRP A 82 -13.67 27.91 -2.55
N ARG A 83 -13.22 27.40 -3.69
CA ARG A 83 -11.81 27.08 -3.89
C ARG A 83 -10.95 28.35 -3.84
N SER A 84 -9.66 28.16 -3.61
CA SER A 84 -8.67 29.25 -3.56
C SER A 84 -7.59 29.09 -4.62
N VAL A 85 -7.01 30.22 -5.03
CA VAL A 85 -5.86 30.32 -5.95
C VAL A 85 -4.83 31.30 -5.39
N PRO A 86 -3.57 31.25 -5.84
CA PRO A 86 -2.58 32.27 -5.50
C PRO A 86 -3.10 33.66 -5.88
N ALA A 87 -3.02 34.62 -4.95
CA ALA A 87 -3.39 36.00 -5.25
C ALA A 87 -2.42 36.62 -6.26
N GLU A 88 -2.85 37.64 -7.00
CA GLU A 88 -1.97 38.32 -7.94
C GLU A 88 -0.75 38.90 -7.20
N GLY A 89 0.45 38.50 -7.62
CA GLY A 89 1.72 38.90 -6.99
C GLY A 89 2.09 38.14 -5.71
N SER A 90 1.35 37.09 -5.31
CA SER A 90 1.73 36.23 -4.18
C SER A 90 2.98 35.39 -4.49
N ASP A 91 3.76 35.10 -3.45
CA ASP A 91 4.86 34.13 -3.53
C ASP A 91 4.31 32.72 -3.30
N ASP A 92 4.42 31.85 -4.31
CA ASP A 92 3.95 30.46 -4.32
C ASP A 92 5.05 29.44 -4.05
N SER A 93 6.26 29.88 -3.68
CA SER A 93 7.38 28.98 -3.40
C SER A 93 7.26 28.24 -2.05
N GLY A 94 6.35 28.67 -1.18
CA GLY A 94 6.16 28.19 0.19
C GLY A 94 5.52 26.79 0.32
N GLY A 95 5.46 26.30 1.55
CA GLY A 95 4.87 25.01 1.91
C GLY A 95 3.92 25.11 3.12
N GLU A 96 3.26 24.01 3.44
CA GLU A 96 2.46 23.87 4.65
C GLU A 96 3.37 23.89 5.88
N ILE A 97 3.01 24.71 6.87
CA ILE A 97 3.73 24.88 8.14
C ILE A 97 2.80 24.76 9.36
N ASP A 98 1.51 24.57 9.12
CA ASP A 98 0.48 24.48 10.15
C ASP A 98 -0.46 23.31 9.85
N ALA A 99 -0.66 22.40 10.81
CA ALA A 99 -1.51 21.23 10.62
C ALA A 99 -2.96 21.59 10.27
N ARG A 100 -3.42 22.79 10.67
CA ARG A 100 -4.75 23.29 10.30
C ARG A 100 -4.92 23.46 8.80
N GLN A 101 -3.85 23.78 8.07
CA GLN A 101 -3.87 23.84 6.61
C GLN A 101 -4.18 22.47 6.00
N VAL A 102 -3.58 21.41 6.56
CA VAL A 102 -3.80 20.03 6.11
C VAL A 102 -5.22 19.58 6.44
N PHE A 103 -5.69 19.79 7.68
CA PHE A 103 -7.06 19.41 8.07
C PHE A 103 -8.09 20.13 7.21
N GLY A 104 -7.91 21.44 7.01
CA GLY A 104 -8.79 22.28 6.21
C GLY A 104 -8.84 21.86 4.74
N ARG A 105 -7.69 21.59 4.09
CA ARG A 105 -7.74 21.17 2.67
C ARG A 105 -8.39 19.81 2.49
N LEU A 106 -8.25 18.89 3.45
CA LEU A 106 -8.86 17.57 3.38
C LEU A 106 -10.37 17.67 3.58
N ALA A 107 -10.80 18.18 4.74
CA ALA A 107 -12.22 18.31 5.09
C ALA A 107 -12.97 19.23 4.11
N GLY A 108 -12.36 20.35 3.74
CA GLY A 108 -12.95 21.30 2.79
C GLY A 108 -13.12 20.72 1.38
N THR A 109 -12.17 19.90 0.92
CA THR A 109 -12.31 19.23 -0.39
C THR A 109 -13.39 18.17 -0.37
N TRP A 110 -13.47 17.36 0.68
CA TRP A 110 -14.57 16.38 0.80
C TRP A 110 -15.92 17.09 0.90
N ALA A 111 -16.04 18.16 1.69
CA ALA A 111 -17.25 18.96 1.75
C ALA A 111 -17.60 19.60 0.38
N TYR A 112 -16.62 20.12 -0.34
CA TYR A 112 -16.80 20.73 -1.67
C TYR A 112 -17.37 19.73 -2.69
N TRP A 113 -16.76 18.55 -2.78
CA TRP A 113 -17.25 17.51 -3.69
C TRP A 113 -18.59 16.92 -3.22
N GLY A 114 -18.79 16.75 -1.91
CA GLY A 114 -20.07 16.32 -1.35
C GLY A 114 -21.20 17.31 -1.69
N TRP A 115 -20.95 18.61 -1.53
CA TRP A 115 -21.89 19.67 -1.87
C TRP A 115 -22.26 19.66 -3.35
N LYS A 116 -21.25 19.66 -4.23
CA LYS A 116 -21.46 19.71 -5.69
C LYS A 116 -22.23 18.51 -6.25
N HIS A 117 -22.27 17.40 -5.51
CA HIS A 117 -22.94 16.18 -5.94
C HIS A 117 -24.11 15.79 -5.03
N GLY A 118 -24.64 16.72 -4.23
CA GLY A 118 -25.91 16.56 -3.53
C GLY A 118 -25.86 15.62 -2.32
N TYR A 119 -24.70 15.43 -1.69
CA TYR A 119 -24.59 14.59 -0.48
C TYR A 119 -25.23 15.22 0.75
N PHE A 120 -25.49 16.52 0.76
CA PHE A 120 -25.98 17.28 1.91
C PHE A 120 -27.37 17.86 1.62
N ASP A 121 -28.29 17.78 2.60
CA ASP A 121 -29.64 18.34 2.43
C ASP A 121 -29.64 19.86 2.51
N ALA A 122 -28.75 20.42 3.34
CA ALA A 122 -28.59 21.85 3.57
C ALA A 122 -27.12 22.27 3.75
N GLU A 123 -26.86 23.58 3.72
CA GLU A 123 -25.52 24.13 3.97
C GLU A 123 -25.03 23.80 5.38
N GLU A 124 -25.94 23.78 6.36
CA GLU A 124 -25.64 23.41 7.74
C GLU A 124 -25.08 21.99 7.87
N ASP A 125 -25.56 21.05 7.05
CA ASP A 125 -25.07 19.66 7.02
C ASP A 125 -23.66 19.58 6.45
N ALA A 126 -23.40 20.30 5.35
CA ALA A 126 -22.06 20.37 4.76
C ALA A 126 -21.04 21.00 5.73
N ARG A 127 -21.48 22.01 6.48
CA ARG A 127 -20.67 22.67 7.51
C ARG A 127 -20.45 21.76 8.72
N ALA A 128 -21.47 21.04 9.18
CA ALA A 128 -21.31 20.05 10.24
C ALA A 128 -20.32 18.96 9.83
N PHE A 129 -20.45 18.42 8.61
CA PHE A 129 -19.53 17.43 8.05
C PHE A 129 -18.08 17.94 8.03
N HIS A 130 -17.86 19.17 7.54
CA HIS A 130 -16.55 19.80 7.54
C HIS A 130 -15.97 19.91 8.96
N ASP A 131 -16.73 20.49 9.88
CA ASP A 131 -16.29 20.82 11.23
C ASP A 131 -15.94 19.56 12.05
N GLU A 132 -16.82 18.55 12.01
CA GLU A 132 -16.61 17.27 12.68
C GLU A 132 -15.30 16.62 12.19
N LEU A 133 -15.06 16.59 10.87
CA LEU A 133 -13.86 15.97 10.30
C LEU A 133 -12.57 16.73 10.66
N VAL A 134 -12.60 18.07 10.68
CA VAL A 134 -11.46 18.88 11.12
C VAL A 134 -11.09 18.54 12.56
N LEU A 135 -12.07 18.51 13.46
CA LEU A 135 -11.84 18.17 14.87
C LEU A 135 -11.37 16.72 15.04
N MET A 136 -11.98 15.77 14.34
CA MET A 136 -11.60 14.35 14.38
C MET A 136 -10.14 14.14 13.95
N MET A 137 -9.66 14.82 12.90
CA MET A 137 -8.26 14.74 12.48
C MET A 137 -7.32 15.41 13.50
N ALA A 138 -7.66 16.60 14.00
CA ALA A 138 -6.84 17.30 14.99
C ALA A 138 -6.67 16.51 16.29
N THR A 139 -7.72 15.79 16.70
CA THR A 139 -7.74 14.95 17.91
C THR A 139 -7.34 13.49 17.65
N GLN A 140 -6.95 13.15 16.42
CA GLN A 140 -6.53 11.80 16.02
C GLN A 140 -7.57 10.70 16.29
N ARG A 141 -8.86 11.04 16.15
CA ARG A 141 -9.99 10.08 16.18
C ARG A 141 -10.04 9.20 14.94
N ALA A 142 -9.62 9.76 13.80
CA ALA A 142 -9.58 9.05 12.53
C ALA A 142 -8.45 9.58 11.64
N ALA A 143 -7.99 8.73 10.72
CA ALA A 143 -7.03 9.11 9.70
C ALA A 143 -7.38 8.42 8.36
N PRO A 144 -7.35 9.16 7.24
CA PRO A 144 -7.39 8.55 5.92
C PRO A 144 -6.05 7.90 5.58
N ASN A 145 -6.03 7.10 4.51
CA ASN A 145 -4.81 6.54 3.95
C ASN A 145 -3.82 7.61 3.45
N SER A 146 -2.53 7.27 3.38
CA SER A 146 -1.46 8.22 3.05
C SER A 146 -1.67 9.02 1.75
N PRO A 147 -2.11 8.44 0.61
CA PRO A 147 -2.42 9.23 -0.58
C PRO A 147 -3.43 10.37 -0.42
N GLN A 148 -4.38 10.26 0.51
CA GLN A 148 -5.29 11.37 0.82
C GLN A 148 -4.51 12.54 1.40
N TRP A 149 -3.67 12.27 2.41
CA TRP A 149 -2.78 13.28 2.98
C TRP A 149 -1.86 13.92 1.93
N PHE A 150 -1.37 13.17 0.94
CA PHE A 150 -0.47 13.73 -0.07
C PHE A 150 -1.18 14.59 -1.12
N ASN A 151 -2.35 14.15 -1.59
CA ASN A 151 -2.89 14.62 -2.87
C ASN A 151 -4.21 15.41 -2.72
N THR A 152 -5.01 15.12 -1.68
CA THR A 152 -6.37 15.65 -1.57
C THR A 152 -6.37 17.12 -1.21
N GLY A 153 -7.10 17.90 -2.00
CA GLY A 153 -7.32 19.33 -1.76
C GLY A 153 -6.20 20.27 -2.11
N LEU A 154 -5.12 19.80 -2.74
CA LEU A 154 -4.06 20.70 -3.23
C LEU A 154 -4.59 21.71 -4.24
N HIS A 155 -5.46 21.29 -5.15
CA HIS A 155 -6.09 22.20 -6.10
C HIS A 155 -7.17 23.07 -5.45
N TRP A 156 -8.04 22.48 -4.62
CA TRP A 156 -9.13 23.21 -3.97
C TRP A 156 -8.61 24.30 -3.01
N ALA A 157 -7.62 23.99 -2.18
CA ALA A 157 -7.10 24.92 -1.17
C ALA A 157 -6.06 25.91 -1.71
N TYR A 158 -5.28 25.53 -2.73
CA TYR A 158 -4.12 26.32 -3.16
C TYR A 158 -4.07 26.62 -4.66
N GLY A 159 -5.00 26.11 -5.47
CA GLY A 159 -4.98 26.26 -6.91
C GLY A 159 -3.85 25.48 -7.61
N ILE A 160 -3.18 24.55 -6.91
CA ILE A 160 -2.07 23.78 -7.48
C ILE A 160 -2.57 22.92 -8.64
N THR A 161 -1.84 22.97 -9.75
CA THR A 161 -2.05 22.15 -10.96
C THR A 161 -0.75 21.44 -11.34
N GLY A 162 -0.77 20.67 -12.43
CA GLY A 162 0.42 20.05 -12.99
C GLY A 162 0.12 19.33 -14.30
N PRO A 163 1.14 18.98 -15.09
CA PRO A 163 0.94 18.32 -16.37
C PRO A 163 0.26 16.96 -16.20
N SER A 164 -0.70 16.64 -17.07
CA SER A 164 -1.35 15.33 -17.10
C SER A 164 -0.33 14.18 -17.21
N GLN A 165 -0.60 13.08 -16.52
CA GLN A 165 0.25 11.88 -16.48
C GLN A 165 -0.39 10.66 -17.15
N GLY A 166 -1.48 10.86 -17.91
CA GLY A 166 -2.25 9.79 -18.54
C GLY A 166 -3.27 9.13 -17.61
N HIS A 167 -3.70 9.85 -16.57
CA HIS A 167 -4.80 9.46 -15.69
C HIS A 167 -6.15 9.74 -16.33
N SER A 168 -7.18 9.05 -15.87
CA SER A 168 -8.56 9.17 -16.33
C SER A 168 -9.53 9.25 -15.15
N TYR A 169 -10.72 9.79 -15.37
CA TYR A 169 -11.78 9.82 -14.37
C TYR A 169 -13.13 9.56 -15.05
N PHE A 170 -14.09 9.02 -14.31
CA PHE A 170 -15.47 8.97 -14.77
C PHE A 170 -16.13 10.32 -14.53
N ASP A 171 -16.72 10.89 -15.57
CA ASP A 171 -17.43 12.17 -15.50
C ASP A 171 -18.94 11.90 -15.37
N PRO A 172 -19.55 12.09 -14.19
CA PRO A 172 -20.95 11.77 -13.97
C PRO A 172 -21.90 12.65 -14.79
N GLU A 173 -21.49 13.87 -15.16
CA GLU A 173 -22.32 14.78 -15.95
C GLU A 173 -22.44 14.30 -17.40
N PHE A 174 -21.35 13.76 -17.94
CA PHE A 174 -21.31 13.22 -19.31
C PHE A 174 -21.61 11.72 -19.38
N GLY A 175 -21.61 11.02 -18.24
CA GLY A 175 -21.81 9.58 -18.16
C GLY A 175 -20.71 8.77 -18.86
N ALA A 176 -19.48 9.27 -18.89
CA ALA A 176 -18.37 8.64 -19.62
C ALA A 176 -17.00 8.88 -18.97
N VAL A 177 -16.03 8.00 -19.26
CA VAL A 177 -14.63 8.19 -18.87
C VAL A 177 -13.98 9.28 -19.71
N ARG A 178 -13.22 10.16 -19.04
CA ARG A 178 -12.44 11.25 -19.66
C ARG A 178 -11.00 11.22 -19.19
N GLN A 179 -10.12 11.77 -20.02
CA GLN A 179 -8.73 11.97 -19.66
C GLN A 179 -8.58 13.17 -18.74
N SER A 180 -7.74 13.04 -17.71
CA SER A 180 -7.39 14.15 -16.84
C SER A 180 -6.49 15.14 -17.57
N THR A 181 -6.81 16.42 -17.45
CA THR A 181 -6.00 17.53 -17.98
C THR A 181 -4.92 18.01 -17.00
N SER A 182 -5.11 17.70 -15.71
CA SER A 182 -4.26 18.17 -14.61
C SER A 182 -3.91 17.04 -13.63
N ALA A 183 -2.71 17.11 -13.06
CA ALA A 183 -2.23 16.18 -12.05
C ALA A 183 -2.94 16.31 -10.68
N TYR A 184 -3.62 17.43 -10.40
CA TYR A 184 -4.12 17.73 -9.04
C TYR A 184 -5.55 18.28 -8.96
N GLU A 185 -6.16 18.69 -10.08
CA GLU A 185 -7.58 19.11 -10.10
C GLU A 185 -8.50 18.03 -9.54
N ARG A 186 -8.21 16.78 -9.90
CA ARG A 186 -8.73 15.58 -9.26
C ARG A 186 -7.57 14.88 -8.55
N PRO A 187 -7.66 14.56 -7.25
CA PRO A 187 -6.58 13.85 -6.57
C PRO A 187 -6.50 12.38 -7.00
N GLN A 188 -5.37 11.71 -6.70
CA GLN A 188 -5.32 10.24 -6.57
C GLN A 188 -5.36 9.90 -5.07
N PRO A 189 -6.56 9.75 -4.47
CA PRO A 189 -6.71 9.53 -3.03
C PRO A 189 -6.62 8.06 -2.63
N HIS A 190 -6.68 7.11 -3.57
CA HIS A 190 -6.76 5.68 -3.29
C HIS A 190 -5.39 5.11 -2.93
N ALA A 191 -5.30 4.27 -1.89
CA ALA A 191 -4.04 3.62 -1.51
C ALA A 191 -3.80 2.30 -2.23
N CYS A 192 -4.87 1.65 -2.66
CA CYS A 192 -4.85 0.25 -3.05
C CYS A 192 -5.49 0.08 -4.42
N PHE A 193 -4.79 -0.65 -5.29
CA PHE A 193 -5.25 -0.98 -6.63
C PHE A 193 -5.10 -2.48 -6.86
N ILE A 194 -6.06 -3.08 -7.57
CA ILE A 194 -5.94 -4.42 -8.14
C ILE A 194 -5.89 -4.23 -9.64
N GLN A 195 -4.95 -4.88 -10.32
CA GLN A 195 -4.79 -4.74 -11.76
C GLN A 195 -4.78 -6.10 -12.43
N SER A 196 -5.50 -6.22 -13.53
CA SER A 196 -5.40 -7.40 -14.39
C SER A 196 -4.13 -7.34 -15.23
N VAL A 197 -3.70 -8.53 -15.66
CA VAL A 197 -2.64 -8.70 -16.65
C VAL A 197 -3.05 -9.80 -17.63
N ALA A 198 -2.98 -9.49 -18.92
CA ALA A 198 -3.16 -10.45 -19.98
C ALA A 198 -1.82 -11.08 -20.37
N ASP A 199 -1.87 -12.30 -20.93
CA ASP A 199 -0.72 -13.00 -21.50
C ASP A 199 -0.37 -12.43 -22.89
N ASP A 200 -0.05 -11.14 -22.90
CA ASP A 200 0.38 -10.33 -24.04
C ASP A 200 1.57 -9.45 -23.62
N LEU A 201 2.57 -9.30 -24.48
CA LEU A 201 3.79 -8.60 -24.11
C LEU A 201 3.61 -7.06 -24.07
N VAL A 202 3.02 -6.45 -25.10
CA VAL A 202 3.14 -4.99 -25.36
C VAL A 202 1.83 -4.27 -25.61
N ASN A 203 0.72 -4.98 -25.84
CA ASN A 203 -0.58 -4.35 -26.07
C ASN A 203 -1.19 -3.84 -24.76
N GLU A 204 -2.23 -3.02 -24.88
CA GLU A 204 -3.01 -2.53 -23.75
C GLU A 204 -3.55 -3.71 -22.91
N GLY A 205 -3.36 -3.64 -21.59
CA GLY A 205 -3.68 -4.75 -20.67
C GLY A 205 -2.61 -5.86 -20.60
N GLY A 206 -1.57 -5.81 -21.43
CA GLY A 206 -0.44 -6.73 -21.40
C GLY A 206 0.59 -6.44 -20.29
N ILE A 207 1.70 -7.18 -20.33
CA ILE A 207 2.76 -7.19 -19.30
C ILE A 207 3.49 -5.83 -19.22
N MET A 208 3.93 -5.28 -20.35
CA MET A 208 4.65 -3.99 -20.37
C MET A 208 3.73 -2.80 -20.04
N ASP A 209 2.46 -2.89 -20.45
CA ASP A 209 1.44 -1.89 -20.11
C ASP A 209 1.16 -1.88 -18.59
N LEU A 210 1.06 -3.06 -17.95
CA LEU A 210 0.94 -3.17 -16.49
C LEU A 210 2.02 -2.34 -15.78
N TRP A 211 3.29 -2.49 -16.15
CA TRP A 211 4.37 -1.73 -15.49
C TRP A 211 4.25 -0.22 -15.68
N THR A 212 3.73 0.23 -16.83
CA THR A 212 3.42 1.65 -17.06
C THR A 212 2.32 2.13 -16.12
N ARG A 213 1.25 1.36 -15.96
CA ARG A 213 0.14 1.67 -15.04
C ARG A 213 0.61 1.64 -13.58
N GLU A 214 1.43 0.66 -13.19
CA GLU A 214 2.06 0.60 -11.86
C GLU A 214 2.93 1.81 -11.56
N ALA A 215 3.73 2.27 -12.53
CA ALA A 215 4.55 3.47 -12.36
C ALA A 215 3.70 4.72 -12.09
N ARG A 216 2.55 4.87 -12.77
CA ARG A 216 1.58 5.93 -12.49
C ARG A 216 1.02 5.84 -11.07
N ILE A 217 0.67 4.64 -10.61
CA ILE A 217 0.16 4.39 -9.25
C ILE A 217 1.20 4.78 -8.20
N PHE A 218 2.43 4.27 -8.35
CA PHE A 218 3.51 4.49 -7.40
C PHE A 218 3.88 5.97 -7.29
N LYS A 219 3.92 6.71 -8.40
CA LYS A 219 4.24 8.15 -8.43
C LYS A 219 3.43 8.97 -7.42
N TYR A 220 2.17 8.59 -7.16
CA TYR A 220 1.26 9.33 -6.28
C TYR A 220 1.05 8.69 -4.89
N GLY A 221 1.89 7.74 -4.49
CA GLY A 221 1.92 7.24 -3.11
C GLY A 221 1.15 5.94 -2.88
N SER A 222 0.62 5.32 -3.93
CA SER A 222 -0.27 4.17 -3.85
C SER A 222 0.45 2.85 -4.14
N GLY A 223 -0.18 1.73 -3.81
CA GLY A 223 0.31 0.39 -4.09
C GLY A 223 -0.67 -0.44 -4.93
N THR A 224 -0.18 -1.51 -5.53
CA THR A 224 -0.94 -2.32 -6.50
C THR A 224 -0.66 -3.82 -6.35
N GLY A 225 -1.65 -4.65 -6.62
CA GLY A 225 -1.45 -6.10 -6.74
C GLY A 225 -2.06 -6.67 -8.01
N SER A 226 -1.49 -7.77 -8.47
CA SER A 226 -1.92 -8.47 -9.68
C SER A 226 -1.76 -9.97 -9.51
N ASN A 227 -2.74 -10.73 -10.00
CA ASN A 227 -2.62 -12.18 -10.16
C ASN A 227 -2.04 -12.49 -11.55
N PHE A 228 -0.85 -13.09 -11.55
CA PHE A 228 -0.08 -13.39 -12.75
C PHE A 228 -0.36 -14.78 -13.33
N SER A 229 -1.30 -15.53 -12.76
CA SER A 229 -1.59 -16.91 -13.15
C SER A 229 -2.11 -17.09 -14.58
N LYS A 230 -2.48 -16.00 -15.26
CA LYS A 230 -2.84 -16.02 -16.68
C LYS A 230 -1.62 -16.08 -17.60
N ILE A 231 -0.45 -15.64 -17.13
CA ILE A 231 0.78 -15.63 -17.92
C ILE A 231 1.23 -17.06 -18.15
N ARG A 232 1.63 -17.39 -19.38
CA ARG A 232 2.08 -18.75 -19.70
C ARG A 232 3.36 -19.12 -18.98
N GLY A 233 3.46 -20.38 -18.58
CA GLY A 233 4.62 -20.96 -17.92
C GLY A 233 5.84 -21.11 -18.82
N GLU A 234 6.95 -21.50 -18.21
CA GLU A 234 8.19 -21.76 -18.94
C GLU A 234 7.96 -22.87 -19.98
N ASN A 235 8.61 -22.77 -21.14
CA ASN A 235 8.56 -23.77 -22.21
C ASN A 235 7.21 -23.94 -22.93
N GLU A 236 6.17 -23.19 -22.57
CA GLU A 236 4.92 -23.12 -23.36
C GLU A 236 5.15 -22.45 -24.72
N PHE A 237 4.36 -22.83 -25.74
CA PHE A 237 4.59 -22.37 -27.12
C PHE A 237 4.19 -20.91 -27.33
N LEU A 238 4.90 -20.22 -28.23
CA LEU A 238 4.57 -18.87 -28.69
C LEU A 238 3.92 -18.90 -30.08
N SER A 239 3.02 -17.96 -30.36
CA SER A 239 2.32 -17.86 -31.65
C SER A 239 3.26 -17.64 -32.84
N GLY A 240 4.37 -16.91 -32.63
CA GLY A 240 5.40 -16.67 -33.64
C GLY A 240 6.44 -17.80 -33.80
N GLY A 241 6.25 -18.93 -33.10
CA GLY A 241 7.26 -19.98 -32.96
C GLY A 241 8.23 -19.74 -31.80
N GLY A 242 8.82 -20.81 -31.28
CA GLY A 242 9.67 -20.77 -30.09
C GLY A 242 8.92 -21.09 -28.80
N LYS A 243 9.55 -20.79 -27.66
CA LYS A 243 9.08 -21.13 -26.31
C LYS A 243 9.13 -19.91 -25.40
N SER A 244 8.19 -19.86 -24.46
CA SER A 244 8.12 -18.84 -23.41
C SER A 244 9.30 -18.93 -22.45
N SER A 245 9.78 -17.78 -21.99
CA SER A 245 10.74 -17.63 -20.89
C SER A 245 10.13 -17.84 -19.50
N GLY A 246 8.82 -18.13 -19.45
CA GLY A 246 8.07 -18.37 -18.23
C GLY A 246 7.72 -17.12 -17.43
N LEU A 247 6.83 -17.30 -16.46
CA LEU A 247 6.31 -16.26 -15.58
C LEU A 247 7.44 -15.56 -14.82
N MET A 248 8.38 -16.35 -14.30
CA MET A 248 9.44 -15.86 -13.41
C MET A 248 10.36 -14.83 -14.07
N SER A 249 10.55 -14.90 -15.39
CA SER A 249 11.32 -13.91 -16.14
C SER A 249 10.68 -12.51 -16.08
N PHE A 250 9.36 -12.43 -16.21
CA PHE A 250 8.63 -11.16 -16.14
C PHE A 250 8.49 -10.63 -14.72
N LEU A 251 8.31 -11.51 -13.73
CA LEU A 251 8.28 -11.13 -12.32
C LEU A 251 9.58 -10.46 -11.88
N LYS A 252 10.73 -10.96 -12.35
CA LYS A 252 12.05 -10.35 -12.10
C LYS A 252 12.15 -8.93 -12.67
N ILE A 253 11.54 -8.65 -13.84
CA ILE A 253 11.54 -7.30 -14.40
C ILE A 253 10.62 -6.37 -13.59
N GLY A 254 9.41 -6.83 -13.27
CA GLY A 254 8.46 -6.07 -12.45
C GLY A 254 8.99 -5.73 -11.06
N ASP A 255 9.71 -6.67 -10.44
CA ASP A 255 10.41 -6.46 -9.16
C ASP A 255 11.46 -5.32 -9.26
N ARG A 256 12.26 -5.32 -10.32
CA ARG A 256 13.24 -4.25 -10.55
C ARG A 256 12.59 -2.90 -10.83
N ALA A 257 11.50 -2.89 -11.60
CA ALA A 257 10.75 -1.67 -11.86
C ALA A 257 10.18 -1.08 -10.56
N ALA A 258 9.59 -1.91 -9.68
CA ALA A 258 9.09 -1.48 -8.38
C ALA A 258 10.21 -0.92 -7.48
N GLY A 259 11.36 -1.58 -7.44
CA GLY A 259 12.52 -1.13 -6.65
C GLY A 259 13.12 0.21 -7.12
N ALA A 260 12.96 0.56 -8.41
CA ALA A 260 13.48 1.80 -8.97
C ALA A 260 12.57 3.03 -8.72
N ILE A 261 11.29 2.82 -8.42
CA ILE A 261 10.30 3.90 -8.29
C ILE A 261 10.04 4.23 -6.82
N LYS A 262 10.25 5.50 -6.46
CA LYS A 262 9.91 6.03 -5.13
C LYS A 262 8.47 6.50 -5.09
N SER A 263 7.73 6.07 -4.07
CA SER A 263 6.30 6.31 -3.94
C SER A 263 6.01 7.73 -3.41
N GLY A 264 5.15 8.48 -4.11
CA GLY A 264 4.73 9.83 -3.72
C GLY A 264 5.84 10.89 -3.73
N GLY A 265 6.96 10.64 -4.41
CA GLY A 265 8.14 11.52 -4.37
C GLY A 265 8.86 11.57 -3.01
N THR A 266 8.49 10.68 -2.08
CA THR A 266 9.10 10.55 -0.75
C THR A 266 10.19 9.46 -0.73
N THR A 267 10.80 9.19 0.42
CA THR A 267 11.78 8.09 0.59
C THR A 267 11.15 6.68 0.63
N ARG A 268 9.83 6.53 0.47
CA ARG A 268 9.13 5.23 0.56
C ARG A 268 9.25 4.44 -0.75
N ARG A 269 9.54 3.14 -0.69
CA ARG A 269 9.53 2.23 -1.86
C ARG A 269 8.10 2.00 -2.36
N ALA A 270 7.96 1.65 -3.64
CA ALA A 270 6.71 1.14 -4.19
C ALA A 270 6.23 -0.09 -3.42
N ALA A 271 4.91 -0.26 -3.31
CA ALA A 271 4.28 -1.42 -2.69
C ALA A 271 3.58 -2.25 -3.77
N LYS A 272 4.02 -3.50 -3.96
CA LYS A 272 3.54 -4.41 -5.00
C LYS A 272 3.15 -5.76 -4.40
N MET A 273 2.06 -6.36 -4.90
CA MET A 273 1.69 -7.75 -4.64
C MET A 273 1.72 -8.57 -5.93
N VAL A 274 2.32 -9.76 -5.85
CA VAL A 274 2.35 -10.77 -6.90
C VAL A 274 1.63 -12.01 -6.41
N ILE A 275 0.57 -12.40 -7.11
CA ILE A 275 -0.23 -13.57 -6.75
C ILE A 275 -0.10 -14.62 -7.85
N VAL A 276 0.07 -15.88 -7.44
CA VAL A 276 0.09 -17.03 -8.34
C VAL A 276 -0.80 -18.15 -7.75
N ASP A 277 -1.67 -18.69 -8.58
CA ASP A 277 -2.58 -19.78 -8.26
C ASP A 277 -1.77 -21.08 -8.15
N VAL A 278 -2.14 -21.93 -7.19
CA VAL A 278 -1.37 -23.13 -6.81
C VAL A 278 -1.28 -24.19 -7.91
N ASP A 279 -2.09 -24.09 -8.96
CA ASP A 279 -2.10 -24.98 -10.12
C ASP A 279 -1.22 -24.46 -11.29
N HIS A 280 -0.54 -23.33 -11.12
CA HIS A 280 0.31 -22.76 -12.16
C HIS A 280 1.56 -23.64 -12.42
N PRO A 281 2.00 -23.83 -13.67
CA PRO A 281 3.14 -24.70 -13.99
C PRO A 281 4.45 -24.24 -13.35
N ASP A 282 4.64 -22.92 -13.20
CA ASP A 282 5.83 -22.33 -12.58
C ASP A 282 5.69 -22.15 -11.04
N ILE A 283 4.65 -22.69 -10.41
CA ILE A 283 4.35 -22.44 -8.98
C ILE A 283 5.51 -22.84 -8.05
N GLU A 284 6.19 -23.92 -8.38
CA GLU A 284 7.30 -24.45 -7.60
C GLU A 284 8.51 -23.49 -7.60
N GLU A 285 8.83 -22.84 -8.73
CA GLU A 285 9.90 -21.83 -8.77
C GLU A 285 9.46 -20.55 -8.04
N PHE A 286 8.19 -20.17 -8.18
CA PHE A 286 7.63 -19.00 -7.50
C PHE A 286 7.71 -19.12 -5.97
N ILE A 287 7.34 -20.27 -5.40
CA ILE A 287 7.40 -20.54 -3.96
C ILE A 287 8.84 -20.37 -3.43
N ASP A 288 9.82 -20.94 -4.13
CA ASP A 288 11.22 -20.94 -3.67
C ASP A 288 11.97 -19.65 -3.99
N TRP A 289 11.36 -18.73 -4.76
CA TRP A 289 12.07 -17.60 -5.36
C TRP A 289 12.77 -16.74 -4.30
N LYS A 290 12.04 -16.24 -3.29
CA LYS A 290 12.62 -15.38 -2.25
C LYS A 290 13.67 -16.11 -1.42
N VAL A 291 13.43 -17.38 -1.07
CA VAL A 291 14.40 -18.21 -0.35
C VAL A 291 15.72 -18.30 -1.12
N ALA A 292 15.66 -18.59 -2.42
CA ALA A 292 16.85 -18.70 -3.25
C ALA A 292 17.61 -17.36 -3.37
N GLU A 293 16.90 -16.23 -3.41
CA GLU A 293 17.50 -14.89 -3.47
C GLU A 293 18.14 -14.49 -2.13
N GLU A 294 17.53 -14.82 -1.00
CA GLU A 294 18.13 -14.59 0.32
C GLU A 294 19.38 -15.45 0.56
N GLN A 295 19.38 -16.69 0.07
CA GLN A 295 20.59 -17.53 0.10
C GLN A 295 21.74 -16.91 -0.72
N LYS A 296 21.45 -16.24 -1.83
CA LYS A 296 22.46 -15.47 -2.59
C LYS A 296 22.99 -14.31 -1.77
N VAL A 297 22.12 -13.55 -1.08
CA VAL A 297 22.55 -12.46 -0.18
C VAL A 297 23.47 -13.01 0.91
N ALA A 298 23.08 -14.09 1.58
CA ALA A 298 23.91 -14.72 2.61
C ALA A 298 25.29 -15.13 2.07
N ALA A 299 25.35 -15.68 0.87
CA ALA A 299 26.60 -16.04 0.19
C ALA A 299 27.45 -14.80 -0.15
N LEU A 300 26.84 -13.71 -0.64
CA LEU A 300 27.53 -12.45 -0.95
C LEU A 300 28.13 -11.81 0.32
N VAL A 301 27.37 -11.76 1.40
CA VAL A 301 27.82 -11.20 2.68
C VAL A 301 28.94 -12.06 3.29
N ALA A 302 28.75 -13.38 3.35
CA ALA A 302 29.78 -14.28 3.88
C ALA A 302 31.05 -14.24 3.01
N GLY A 303 30.90 -14.27 1.69
CA GLY A 303 31.99 -14.24 0.72
C GLY A 303 32.79 -12.95 0.79
N SER A 304 32.13 -11.79 0.79
CA SER A 304 32.81 -10.48 0.88
C SER A 304 33.62 -10.32 2.18
N ARG A 305 33.07 -10.76 3.32
CA ARG A 305 33.80 -10.83 4.61
C ARG A 305 35.05 -11.69 4.55
N VAL A 306 34.94 -12.88 3.95
CA VAL A 306 36.08 -13.81 3.81
C VAL A 306 37.14 -13.23 2.88
N ILE A 307 36.74 -12.69 1.74
CA ILE A 307 37.62 -12.04 0.76
C ILE A 307 38.36 -10.90 1.42
N ARG A 308 37.66 -9.97 2.08
CA ARG A 308 38.27 -8.83 2.80
C ARG A 308 39.31 -9.31 3.80
N ARG A 309 38.92 -10.19 4.72
CA ARG A 309 39.80 -10.72 5.77
C ARG A 309 41.05 -11.41 5.19
N ARG A 310 40.89 -12.22 4.14
CA ARG A 310 41.99 -13.01 3.57
C ARG A 310 42.91 -12.19 2.71
N LEU A 311 42.39 -11.27 1.90
CA LEU A 311 43.20 -10.40 1.06
C LEU A 311 43.96 -9.36 1.87
N THR A 312 43.38 -8.80 2.93
CA THR A 312 44.13 -7.96 3.89
C THR A 312 45.30 -8.72 4.51
N ALA A 313 45.12 -10.00 4.85
CA ALA A 313 46.19 -10.83 5.39
C ALA A 313 47.26 -11.20 4.35
N VAL A 314 46.89 -11.35 3.08
CA VAL A 314 47.85 -11.55 1.98
C VAL A 314 48.68 -10.28 1.78
N LEU A 315 48.02 -9.11 1.72
CA LEU A 315 48.69 -7.82 1.57
C LEU A 315 49.66 -7.55 2.73
N ALA A 316 49.23 -7.73 3.99
CA ALA A 316 50.13 -7.57 5.12
C ALA A 316 51.36 -8.52 5.06
N ALA A 317 51.20 -9.71 4.45
CA ALA A 317 52.29 -10.66 4.31
C ALA A 317 53.28 -10.30 3.18
N THR A 318 52.99 -9.34 2.31
CA THR A 318 53.92 -8.91 1.24
C THR A 318 55.08 -8.08 1.76
N GLU A 319 55.02 -7.54 2.98
CA GLU A 319 56.13 -6.81 3.62
C GLU A 319 57.42 -7.64 3.69
N GLY A 320 57.30 -8.98 3.74
CA GLY A 320 58.44 -9.91 3.72
C GLY A 320 58.96 -10.26 2.31
N GLY A 321 58.50 -9.57 1.26
CA GLY A 321 58.82 -9.84 -0.15
C GLY A 321 57.64 -10.46 -0.92
N LEU A 322 57.59 -10.20 -2.23
CA LEU A 322 56.44 -10.56 -3.09
C LEU A 322 56.48 -11.99 -3.63
N ASP A 323 57.62 -12.68 -3.55
CA ASP A 323 57.76 -14.06 -4.02
C ASP A 323 57.33 -15.06 -2.94
N PRO A 324 56.24 -15.84 -3.13
CA PRO A 324 55.79 -16.83 -2.16
C PRO A 324 56.81 -17.98 -1.95
N ALA A 325 57.71 -18.25 -2.90
CA ALA A 325 58.72 -19.29 -2.78
C ALA A 325 59.80 -18.94 -1.74
N SER A 326 60.11 -17.65 -1.58
CA SER A 326 61.04 -17.13 -0.56
C SER A 326 60.33 -16.58 0.69
N ASN A 327 59.10 -16.07 0.57
CA ASN A 327 58.31 -15.54 1.69
C ASN A 327 57.30 -16.59 2.24
N ARG A 328 57.66 -17.24 3.36
CA ARG A 328 56.83 -18.26 4.02
C ARG A 328 55.51 -17.70 4.60
N PRO A 329 55.47 -16.54 5.28
CA PRO A 329 54.22 -15.87 5.65
C PRO A 329 53.26 -15.66 4.47
N LEU A 330 53.76 -15.14 3.35
CA LEU A 330 52.95 -14.89 2.15
C LEU A 330 52.37 -16.18 1.57
N ARG A 331 53.21 -17.22 1.42
CA ARG A 331 52.75 -18.55 0.97
C ARG A 331 51.65 -19.12 1.84
N ARG A 332 51.76 -18.95 3.17
CA ARG A 332 50.75 -19.41 4.13
C ARG A 332 49.46 -18.58 4.00
N ALA A 333 49.56 -17.27 3.81
CA ALA A 333 48.40 -16.40 3.62
C ALA A 333 47.65 -16.77 2.33
N ILE A 334 48.36 -16.95 1.22
CA ILE A 334 47.80 -17.40 -0.07
C ILE A 334 47.14 -18.77 0.05
N ALA A 335 47.80 -19.75 0.69
CA ALA A 335 47.22 -21.07 0.90
C ALA A 335 45.93 -21.03 1.74
N ARG A 336 45.87 -20.17 2.76
CA ARG A 336 44.66 -19.95 3.58
C ARG A 336 43.56 -19.23 2.80
N ALA A 337 43.90 -18.28 1.93
CA ALA A 337 42.93 -17.60 1.07
C ALA A 337 42.27 -18.59 0.11
N ARG A 338 43.06 -19.45 -0.56
CA ARG A 338 42.57 -20.52 -1.43
C ARG A 338 41.69 -21.53 -0.69
N ARG A 339 42.14 -21.99 0.48
CA ARG A 339 41.38 -22.93 1.32
C ARG A 339 40.01 -22.36 1.70
N ASP A 340 39.94 -21.06 1.94
CA ASP A 340 38.70 -20.37 2.31
C ASP A 340 37.89 -19.90 1.08
N GLY A 341 38.25 -20.31 -0.14
CA GLY A 341 37.46 -20.07 -1.35
C GLY A 341 37.67 -18.71 -2.02
N VAL A 342 38.74 -17.97 -1.69
CA VAL A 342 39.05 -16.71 -2.38
C VAL A 342 39.55 -17.02 -3.80
N PRO A 343 38.97 -16.40 -4.86
CA PRO A 343 39.43 -16.61 -6.23
C PRO A 343 40.89 -16.20 -6.43
N ASP A 344 41.65 -17.01 -7.18
CA ASP A 344 43.07 -16.77 -7.44
C ASP A 344 43.34 -15.42 -8.14
N GLY A 345 42.44 -14.98 -9.01
CA GLY A 345 42.55 -13.68 -9.66
C GLY A 345 42.54 -12.50 -8.68
N CYS A 346 41.82 -12.60 -7.56
CA CYS A 346 41.81 -11.57 -6.52
C CYS A 346 43.14 -11.54 -5.76
N VAL A 347 43.71 -12.72 -5.46
CA VAL A 347 45.04 -12.84 -4.82
C VAL A 347 46.12 -12.26 -5.72
N GLN A 348 46.11 -12.63 -7.01
CA GLN A 348 47.06 -12.10 -8.00
C GLN A 348 46.99 -10.59 -8.12
N ARG A 349 45.78 -10.01 -8.13
CA ARG A 349 45.60 -8.55 -8.22
C ARG A 349 46.16 -7.82 -7.00
N VAL A 350 46.00 -8.36 -5.80
CA VAL A 350 46.61 -7.80 -4.59
C VAL A 350 48.13 -7.83 -4.66
N LEU A 351 48.72 -8.93 -5.16
CA LEU A 351 50.18 -9.02 -5.35
C LEU A 351 50.70 -8.02 -6.38
N GLN A 352 49.98 -7.85 -7.50
CA GLN A 352 50.33 -6.88 -8.54
C GLN A 352 50.29 -5.44 -8.03
N LEU A 353 49.28 -5.08 -7.23
CA LEU A 353 49.20 -3.73 -6.64
C LEU A 353 50.30 -3.50 -5.60
N ALA A 354 50.62 -4.52 -4.81
CA ALA A 354 51.75 -4.47 -3.89
C ALA A 354 53.10 -4.37 -4.63
N GLU A 355 53.23 -4.95 -5.82
CA GLU A 355 54.39 -4.79 -6.71
C GLU A 355 54.50 -3.38 -7.30
N ALA A 356 53.36 -2.76 -7.64
CA ALA A 356 53.27 -1.42 -8.20
C ALA A 356 53.34 -0.29 -7.17
N ASP A 357 53.39 -0.60 -5.86
CA ASP A 357 53.28 0.36 -4.75
C ASP A 357 52.01 1.24 -4.83
N GLU A 358 50.92 0.69 -5.38
CA GLU A 358 49.64 1.35 -5.50
C GLU A 358 48.74 1.11 -4.27
N ALA A 359 47.79 2.03 -4.05
CA ALA A 359 46.87 1.93 -2.92
C ALA A 359 46.09 0.59 -2.93
N PRO A 360 45.78 0.02 -1.75
CA PRO A 360 45.06 -1.24 -1.65
C PRO A 360 43.68 -1.18 -2.32
N ILE A 361 43.26 -2.32 -2.89
CA ILE A 361 41.92 -2.50 -3.49
C ILE A 361 40.85 -2.12 -2.47
N ASP A 362 39.80 -1.42 -2.93
CA ASP A 362 38.54 -1.29 -2.19
C ASP A 362 37.91 -2.68 -1.99
N LEU A 363 38.17 -3.29 -0.84
CA LEU A 363 37.63 -4.58 -0.43
C LEU A 363 36.25 -4.36 0.20
N ARG A 364 35.25 -4.12 -0.65
CA ARG A 364 33.87 -3.93 -0.22
C ARG A 364 33.39 -5.10 0.63
N GLU A 365 32.76 -4.76 1.74
CA GLU A 365 32.03 -5.71 2.57
C GLU A 365 30.54 -5.39 2.47
N PHE A 366 29.74 -6.41 2.18
CA PHE A 366 28.29 -6.29 2.20
C PHE A 366 27.74 -6.64 3.58
N ASP A 367 26.54 -6.15 3.88
CA ASP A 367 25.77 -6.49 5.07
C ASP A 367 24.43 -7.14 4.72
N THR A 368 23.71 -7.54 5.77
CA THR A 368 22.38 -8.14 5.68
C THR A 368 21.26 -7.12 5.87
N ASP A 369 21.55 -5.83 5.76
CA ASP A 369 20.48 -4.82 5.77
C ASP A 369 19.66 -4.98 4.49
N TRP A 370 18.34 -5.10 4.62
CA TRP A 370 17.38 -5.18 3.51
C TRP A 370 17.36 -3.90 2.64
N GLN A 371 17.95 -2.81 3.12
CA GLN A 371 18.23 -1.61 2.32
C GLN A 371 19.64 -1.58 1.71
N GLY A 372 20.52 -2.48 2.14
CA GLY A 372 21.93 -2.57 1.75
C GLY A 372 22.15 -3.04 0.31
N GLU A 373 23.38 -2.83 -0.18
CA GLU A 373 23.77 -3.09 -1.58
C GLU A 373 23.53 -4.56 -1.99
N ALA A 374 23.79 -5.54 -1.10
CA ALA A 374 23.58 -6.95 -1.43
C ALA A 374 22.11 -7.26 -1.76
N TYR A 375 21.16 -6.80 -0.96
CA TYR A 375 19.73 -6.96 -1.25
C TYR A 375 19.32 -6.24 -2.53
N GLN A 376 19.94 -5.10 -2.85
CA GLN A 376 19.70 -4.40 -4.10
C GLN A 376 20.20 -5.17 -5.34
N THR A 377 21.08 -6.18 -5.20
CA THR A 377 21.58 -6.99 -6.33
C THR A 377 20.76 -8.26 -6.62
N VAL A 378 19.86 -8.65 -5.71
CA VAL A 378 18.99 -9.83 -5.87
C VAL A 378 17.56 -9.44 -6.24
N SER A 379 16.77 -10.39 -6.74
CA SER A 379 15.40 -10.17 -7.20
C SER A 379 14.36 -10.62 -6.17
N GLY A 380 13.09 -10.26 -6.41
CA GLY A 380 11.95 -10.69 -5.61
C GLY A 380 11.82 -10.00 -4.26
N GLN A 381 12.53 -8.89 -4.03
CA GLN A 381 12.58 -8.19 -2.73
C GLN A 381 11.70 -6.93 -2.68
N ASN A 382 11.12 -6.53 -3.81
CA ASN A 382 10.33 -5.30 -3.96
C ASN A 382 8.83 -5.58 -4.15
N ALA A 383 8.40 -6.81 -3.88
CA ALA A 383 7.00 -7.22 -3.87
C ALA A 383 6.72 -8.20 -2.73
N ASN A 384 5.48 -8.20 -2.25
CA ASN A 384 4.92 -9.30 -1.50
C ASN A 384 4.50 -10.39 -2.49
N ASN A 385 4.80 -11.64 -2.17
CA ASN A 385 4.44 -12.79 -2.99
C ASN A 385 3.37 -13.59 -2.24
N SER A 386 2.31 -14.02 -2.92
CA SER A 386 1.29 -14.86 -2.30
C SER A 386 0.88 -16.00 -3.22
N VAL A 387 0.70 -17.18 -2.63
CA VAL A 387 0.10 -18.32 -3.29
C VAL A 387 -1.38 -18.34 -3.01
N ARG A 388 -2.17 -18.51 -4.07
CA ARG A 388 -3.62 -18.57 -3.99
C ARG A 388 -4.09 -20.02 -4.12
N VAL A 389 -4.78 -20.50 -3.10
CA VAL A 389 -5.22 -21.89 -2.95
C VAL A 389 -6.74 -21.99 -2.90
N SER A 390 -7.29 -23.05 -3.50
CA SER A 390 -8.72 -23.40 -3.41
C SER A 390 -8.97 -24.36 -2.24
N ALA A 391 -10.24 -24.51 -1.86
CA ALA A 391 -10.67 -25.55 -0.92
C ALA A 391 -10.30 -26.96 -1.42
N ASP A 392 -10.44 -27.23 -2.73
CA ASP A 392 -10.07 -28.52 -3.34
C ASP A 392 -8.59 -28.87 -3.14
N PHE A 393 -7.71 -27.88 -3.25
CA PHE A 393 -6.29 -28.08 -2.99
C PHE A 393 -6.04 -28.45 -1.52
N LEU A 394 -6.67 -27.73 -0.58
CA LEU A 394 -6.54 -28.03 0.85
C LEU A 394 -7.10 -29.42 1.19
N GLU A 395 -8.24 -29.81 0.62
CA GLU A 395 -8.78 -31.16 0.75
C GLU A 395 -7.80 -32.21 0.18
N ALA A 396 -7.16 -31.92 -0.96
CA ALA A 396 -6.11 -32.79 -1.51
C ALA A 396 -4.89 -32.92 -0.58
N VAL A 397 -4.49 -31.85 0.12
CA VAL A 397 -3.41 -31.89 1.14
C VAL A 397 -3.80 -32.80 2.32
N GLU A 398 -5.01 -32.63 2.85
CA GLU A 398 -5.53 -33.43 3.97
C GLU A 398 -5.60 -34.92 3.61
N GLN A 399 -6.15 -35.22 2.42
CA GLN A 399 -6.35 -36.58 1.92
C GLN A 399 -5.09 -37.19 1.27
N ASP A 400 -3.98 -36.45 1.24
CA ASP A 400 -2.71 -36.91 0.66
C ASP A 400 -2.80 -37.27 -0.84
N ARG A 401 -3.63 -36.53 -1.59
CA ARG A 401 -3.86 -36.75 -3.02
C ARG A 401 -2.80 -36.08 -3.89
N GLU A 402 -2.80 -36.46 -5.15
CA GLU A 402 -2.06 -35.77 -6.20
C GLU A 402 -2.76 -34.45 -6.59
N TRP A 403 -1.98 -33.50 -7.07
CA TRP A 403 -2.40 -32.19 -7.58
C TRP A 403 -1.76 -31.94 -8.94
N THR A 404 -2.56 -31.58 -9.93
CA THR A 404 -2.10 -31.34 -11.30
C THR A 404 -1.91 -29.85 -11.54
N LEU A 405 -0.77 -29.50 -12.15
CA LEU A 405 -0.44 -28.16 -12.64
C LEU A 405 -0.80 -28.07 -14.13
N TYR A 406 -1.36 -26.95 -14.57
CA TYR A 406 -1.94 -26.82 -15.92
C TYR A 406 -1.30 -25.71 -16.74
N ARG A 407 -0.91 -26.03 -17.98
CA ARG A 407 -0.43 -25.06 -18.97
C ARG A 407 -1.50 -24.01 -19.26
N ARG A 408 -1.10 -22.75 -19.46
CA ARG A 408 -2.06 -21.64 -19.68
C ARG A 408 -2.45 -21.47 -21.14
N VAL A 409 -1.66 -21.97 -22.09
CA VAL A 409 -1.94 -21.83 -23.52
C VAL A 409 -2.99 -22.82 -24.03
N ASP A 410 -2.92 -24.09 -23.59
CA ASP A 410 -3.78 -25.18 -24.07
C ASP A 410 -4.60 -25.88 -22.97
N GLY A 411 -4.34 -25.59 -21.69
CA GLY A 411 -5.03 -26.22 -20.57
C GLY A 411 -4.61 -27.66 -20.28
N GLU A 412 -3.60 -28.18 -20.98
CA GLU A 412 -3.12 -29.55 -20.79
C GLU A 412 -2.32 -29.69 -19.48
N PRO A 413 -2.34 -30.87 -18.84
CA PRO A 413 -1.48 -31.15 -17.69
C PRO A 413 0.00 -30.91 -17.99
N SER A 414 0.62 -30.04 -17.19
CA SER A 414 2.06 -29.77 -17.24
C SER A 414 2.84 -30.79 -16.40
N LYS A 415 2.43 -30.94 -15.14
CA LYS A 415 3.08 -31.78 -14.13
C LYS A 415 2.05 -32.17 -13.08
N THR A 416 2.17 -33.37 -12.52
CA THR A 416 1.41 -33.80 -11.36
C THR A 416 2.36 -33.94 -10.18
N VAL A 417 2.00 -33.35 -9.03
CA VAL A 417 2.77 -33.36 -7.78
C VAL A 417 1.90 -33.89 -6.65
N ARG A 418 2.50 -34.28 -5.53
CA ARG A 418 1.74 -34.60 -4.32
C ARG A 418 1.34 -33.30 -3.63
N ALA A 419 0.05 -33.13 -3.32
CA ALA A 419 -0.47 -31.89 -2.76
C ALA A 419 0.23 -31.52 -1.44
N ARG A 420 0.46 -32.52 -0.57
CA ARG A 420 1.15 -32.35 0.71
C ARG A 420 2.60 -31.88 0.57
N ASP A 421 3.32 -32.39 -0.43
CA ASP A 421 4.70 -31.97 -0.68
C ASP A 421 4.76 -30.51 -1.14
N LEU A 422 3.78 -30.07 -1.97
CA LEU A 422 3.66 -28.68 -2.39
C LEU A 422 3.29 -27.76 -1.22
N TRP A 423 2.36 -28.19 -0.34
CA TRP A 423 2.01 -27.46 0.88
C TRP A 423 3.18 -27.33 1.85
N ASP A 424 3.92 -28.42 2.09
CA ASP A 424 5.12 -28.41 2.93
C ASP A 424 6.19 -27.48 2.36
N ARG A 425 6.30 -27.39 1.02
CA ARG A 425 7.20 -26.45 0.35
C ARG A 425 6.79 -25.00 0.60
N ILE A 426 5.51 -24.67 0.48
CA ILE A 426 4.96 -23.34 0.80
C ILE A 426 5.27 -22.98 2.26
N ALA A 427 4.96 -23.87 3.20
CA ALA A 427 5.18 -23.63 4.63
C ALA A 427 6.66 -23.46 4.98
N ARG A 428 7.55 -24.25 4.36
CA ARG A 428 9.00 -24.13 4.55
C ARG A 428 9.54 -22.83 3.97
N ALA A 429 9.08 -22.42 2.79
CA ALA A 429 9.49 -21.16 2.19
C ALA A 429 9.06 -19.98 3.08
N ALA A 430 7.78 -19.94 3.49
CA ALA A 430 7.27 -18.91 4.39
C ALA A 430 8.02 -18.86 5.73
N TRP A 431 8.42 -20.00 6.29
CA TRP A 431 9.25 -20.03 7.50
C TRP A 431 10.67 -19.47 7.26
N GLN A 432 11.24 -19.66 6.06
CA GLN A 432 12.60 -19.23 5.73
C GLN A 432 12.69 -17.75 5.38
N SER A 433 11.72 -17.22 4.63
CA SER A 433 11.80 -15.88 4.02
C SER A 433 10.58 -14.98 4.31
N ALA A 434 9.63 -15.43 5.13
CA ALA A 434 8.31 -14.81 5.35
C ALA A 434 7.38 -14.78 4.12
N ASP A 435 7.76 -15.44 3.02
CA ASP A 435 6.99 -15.53 1.78
C ASP A 435 7.06 -16.95 1.18
N PRO A 436 6.05 -17.36 0.39
CA PRO A 436 4.87 -16.57 0.02
C PRO A 436 3.81 -16.53 1.14
N GLY A 437 3.04 -15.45 1.17
CA GLY A 437 1.77 -15.38 1.89
C GLY A 437 0.69 -16.26 1.27
N MET A 438 -0.48 -16.31 1.90
CA MET A 438 -1.59 -17.19 1.51
C MET A 438 -2.84 -16.41 1.16
N GLN A 439 -3.52 -16.80 0.08
CA GLN A 439 -4.86 -16.35 -0.28
C GLN A 439 -5.80 -17.53 -0.49
N TYR A 440 -6.96 -17.50 0.14
CA TYR A 440 -7.94 -18.60 0.09
C TYR A 440 -9.04 -18.27 -0.93
N ASP A 441 -8.84 -18.69 -2.18
CA ASP A 441 -9.69 -18.37 -3.35
C ASP A 441 -11.18 -18.62 -3.07
N THR A 442 -11.49 -19.79 -2.52
CA THR A 442 -12.87 -20.22 -2.29
C THR A 442 -13.56 -19.33 -1.27
N THR A 443 -12.97 -19.15 -0.09
CA THR A 443 -13.53 -18.28 0.97
C THR A 443 -13.66 -16.83 0.50
N ILE A 444 -12.67 -16.31 -0.22
CA ILE A 444 -12.73 -14.94 -0.76
C ILE A 444 -13.95 -14.77 -1.68
N ASN A 445 -14.21 -15.73 -2.57
CA ASN A 445 -15.34 -15.65 -3.51
C ASN A 445 -16.70 -15.96 -2.87
N GLU A 446 -16.76 -16.78 -1.81
CA GLU A 446 -18.00 -17.00 -1.03
C GLU A 446 -18.55 -15.69 -0.42
N TRP A 447 -17.65 -14.83 0.03
CA TRP A 447 -17.94 -13.51 0.60
C TRP A 447 -17.98 -12.38 -0.45
N HIS A 448 -17.94 -12.72 -1.75
CA HIS A 448 -17.99 -11.71 -2.80
C HIS A 448 -19.37 -11.09 -2.94
N THR A 449 -19.41 -9.77 -2.78
CA THR A 449 -20.59 -8.93 -2.91
C THR A 449 -21.01 -8.66 -4.36
N SER A 450 -20.09 -8.79 -5.33
CA SER A 450 -20.30 -8.40 -6.73
C SER A 450 -19.90 -9.45 -7.79
N PRO A 451 -20.27 -10.74 -7.64
CA PRO A 451 -19.80 -11.83 -8.50
C PRO A 451 -20.29 -11.76 -9.96
N ALA A 452 -21.32 -10.95 -10.28
CA ALA A 452 -21.73 -10.74 -11.66
C ALA A 452 -20.66 -9.99 -12.49
N GLY A 453 -19.74 -9.28 -11.82
CA GLY A 453 -18.57 -8.65 -12.44
C GLY A 453 -17.42 -9.61 -12.73
N GLY A 454 -17.51 -10.86 -12.26
CA GLY A 454 -16.47 -11.89 -12.38
C GLY A 454 -15.94 -12.35 -11.02
N PRO A 455 -15.05 -13.35 -10.99
CA PRO A 455 -14.44 -13.80 -9.76
C PRO A 455 -13.39 -12.79 -9.26
N ILE A 456 -13.24 -12.69 -7.94
CA ILE A 456 -12.10 -12.00 -7.33
C ILE A 456 -10.86 -12.84 -7.60
N ARG A 457 -9.84 -12.26 -8.25
CA ARG A 457 -8.62 -12.99 -8.63
C ARG A 457 -7.40 -12.62 -7.81
N GLY A 458 -7.42 -11.48 -7.13
CA GLY A 458 -6.30 -11.09 -6.31
C GLY A 458 -6.65 -10.01 -5.30
N SER A 459 -5.62 -9.34 -4.82
CA SER A 459 -5.69 -8.32 -3.79
C SER A 459 -4.72 -7.19 -4.07
N ASN A 460 -4.79 -6.16 -3.25
CA ASN A 460 -3.76 -5.12 -3.14
C ASN A 460 -2.50 -5.64 -2.38
N PRO A 461 -1.45 -4.81 -2.20
CA PRO A 461 -0.19 -5.17 -1.53
C PRO A 461 -0.30 -5.84 -0.15
N CYS A 462 -1.26 -5.45 0.67
CA CYS A 462 -1.37 -5.91 2.05
C CYS A 462 -2.51 -6.93 2.27
N SER A 463 -3.17 -7.38 1.19
CA SER A 463 -4.24 -8.40 1.22
C SER A 463 -5.50 -8.04 2.01
N GLU A 464 -5.74 -6.76 2.30
CA GLU A 464 -6.93 -6.25 2.98
C GLU A 464 -8.03 -5.80 2.02
N TYR A 465 -7.70 -5.52 0.76
CA TYR A 465 -8.67 -5.21 -0.30
C TYR A 465 -8.78 -6.40 -1.27
N MET A 466 -9.93 -7.07 -1.20
CA MET A 466 -10.29 -8.24 -2.01
C MET A 466 -11.49 -7.90 -2.89
N PHE A 467 -11.24 -7.62 -4.16
CA PHE A 467 -12.29 -7.25 -5.11
C PHE A 467 -11.89 -7.56 -6.55
N LEU A 468 -12.72 -7.14 -7.50
CA LEU A 468 -12.50 -7.34 -8.93
C LEU A 468 -11.18 -6.72 -9.41
N ASP A 469 -10.60 -7.31 -10.46
CA ASP A 469 -9.44 -6.73 -11.13
C ASP A 469 -9.78 -5.33 -11.69
N ASP A 470 -8.74 -4.50 -11.85
CA ASP A 470 -8.83 -3.14 -12.38
C ASP A 470 -9.78 -2.24 -11.57
N THR A 471 -9.75 -2.39 -10.24
CA THR A 471 -10.46 -1.55 -9.28
C THR A 471 -9.53 -0.92 -8.25
N ALA A 472 -10.02 0.08 -7.53
CA ALA A 472 -9.26 0.81 -6.53
C ALA A 472 -10.05 0.99 -5.24
N CYS A 473 -9.34 0.98 -4.12
CA CYS A 473 -9.91 1.20 -2.80
C CYS A 473 -9.20 2.35 -2.08
N ASN A 474 -10.02 3.24 -1.54
CA ASN A 474 -9.61 4.27 -0.60
C ASN A 474 -9.91 3.79 0.82
N LEU A 475 -8.99 4.08 1.74
CA LEU A 475 -9.02 3.54 3.08
C LEU A 475 -9.04 4.64 4.15
N ALA A 476 -9.65 4.35 5.28
CA ALA A 476 -9.55 5.14 6.49
C ALA A 476 -9.54 4.24 7.72
N SER A 477 -9.03 4.74 8.84
CA SER A 477 -9.01 4.00 10.10
C SER A 477 -9.45 4.88 11.26
N LEU A 478 -10.34 4.34 12.08
CA LEU A 478 -10.74 4.92 13.36
C LEU A 478 -9.77 4.49 14.46
N ASN A 479 -9.35 5.42 15.32
CA ASN A 479 -8.45 5.13 16.43
C ASN A 479 -9.26 4.70 17.66
N LEU A 480 -9.28 3.40 17.97
CA LEU A 480 -10.11 2.84 19.05
C LEU A 480 -9.84 3.48 20.42
N LEU A 481 -8.61 3.93 20.69
CA LEU A 481 -8.26 4.62 21.94
C LEU A 481 -9.04 5.94 22.15
N ARG A 482 -9.51 6.59 21.08
CA ARG A 482 -10.27 7.85 21.19
C ARG A 482 -11.75 7.65 21.46
N PHE A 483 -12.19 6.40 21.51
CA PHE A 483 -13.56 6.00 21.85
C PHE A 483 -13.59 5.21 23.17
N HIS A 484 -12.52 5.28 23.96
CA HIS A 484 -12.42 4.66 25.27
C HIS A 484 -12.31 5.75 26.33
N ASP A 485 -13.22 5.70 27.30
CA ASP A 485 -13.22 6.58 28.45
C ASP A 485 -12.36 5.97 29.56
N GLU A 486 -11.23 6.62 29.87
CA GLU A 486 -10.23 6.08 30.81
C GLU A 486 -10.72 6.05 32.26
N GLU A 487 -11.64 6.93 32.65
CA GLU A 487 -12.12 7.04 34.04
C GLU A 487 -13.14 5.95 34.37
N SER A 488 -14.08 5.71 33.46
CA SER A 488 -15.14 4.72 33.60
C SER A 488 -14.79 3.35 33.02
N GLY A 489 -13.75 3.26 32.19
CA GLY A 489 -13.35 2.06 31.46
C GLY A 489 -14.33 1.64 30.36
N LYS A 490 -15.27 2.51 29.99
CA LYS A 490 -16.32 2.20 29.00
C LYS A 490 -15.89 2.61 27.60
N ILE A 491 -16.47 1.92 26.62
CA ILE A 491 -16.39 2.32 25.21
C ILE A 491 -17.54 3.27 24.90
N ASP A 492 -17.21 4.42 24.30
CA ASP A 492 -18.16 5.37 23.74
C ASP A 492 -18.62 4.88 22.36
N VAL A 493 -19.67 4.06 22.39
CA VAL A 493 -20.26 3.45 21.20
C VAL A 493 -20.86 4.50 20.29
N GLU A 494 -21.57 5.50 20.83
CA GLU A 494 -22.24 6.53 20.04
C GLU A 494 -21.23 7.37 19.24
N ALA A 495 -20.12 7.77 19.86
CA ALA A 495 -19.04 8.45 19.17
C ALA A 495 -18.40 7.59 18.07
N PHE A 496 -18.24 6.28 18.32
CA PHE A 496 -17.67 5.35 17.34
C PHE A 496 -18.61 5.14 16.13
N GLU A 497 -19.91 4.99 16.36
CA GLU A 497 -20.92 4.90 15.30
C GLU A 497 -20.99 6.20 14.49
N HIS A 498 -21.00 7.35 15.17
CA HIS A 498 -20.98 8.66 14.51
C HIS A 498 -19.75 8.84 13.61
N ALA A 499 -18.56 8.51 14.14
CA ALA A 499 -17.32 8.52 13.38
C ALA A 499 -17.36 7.57 12.17
N THR A 500 -17.88 6.35 12.36
CA THR A 500 -18.01 5.34 11.30
C THR A 500 -18.88 5.85 10.16
N ARG A 501 -20.01 6.47 10.50
CA ARG A 501 -20.92 7.08 9.54
C ARG A 501 -20.23 8.18 8.71
N LEU A 502 -19.61 9.17 9.35
CA LEU A 502 -18.97 10.28 8.65
C LEU A 502 -17.84 9.79 7.73
N TRP A 503 -17.02 8.86 8.21
CA TRP A 503 -15.92 8.34 7.40
C TRP A 503 -16.37 7.42 6.27
N THR A 504 -17.53 6.76 6.39
CA THR A 504 -18.15 6.07 5.24
C THR A 504 -18.50 7.08 4.13
N ILE A 505 -19.07 8.23 4.49
CA ILE A 505 -19.40 9.31 3.53
C ILE A 505 -18.12 9.92 2.92
N VAL A 506 -17.07 10.16 3.71
CA VAL A 506 -15.76 10.61 3.20
C VAL A 506 -15.22 9.65 2.14
N LEU A 507 -15.33 8.34 2.40
CA LEU A 507 -14.84 7.35 1.47
C LEU A 507 -15.65 7.33 0.17
N GLU A 508 -16.98 7.42 0.22
CA GLU A 508 -17.83 7.50 -0.98
C GLU A 508 -17.51 8.75 -1.81
N ILE A 509 -17.44 9.93 -1.19
CA ILE A 509 -17.08 11.18 -1.87
C ILE A 509 -15.68 11.10 -2.51
N SER A 510 -14.77 10.37 -1.87
CA SER A 510 -13.41 10.22 -2.36
C SER A 510 -13.31 9.42 -3.67
N VAL A 511 -14.26 8.52 -3.95
CA VAL A 511 -14.37 7.82 -5.25
C VAL A 511 -14.72 8.84 -6.34
N LEU A 512 -15.68 9.72 -6.06
CA LEU A 512 -16.21 10.71 -7.01
C LEU A 512 -15.20 11.79 -7.40
N MET A 513 -14.38 12.26 -6.46
CA MET A 513 -13.39 13.30 -6.73
C MET A 513 -12.15 12.79 -7.47
N ALA A 514 -11.91 11.48 -7.49
CA ALA A 514 -10.64 10.90 -7.87
C ALA A 514 -10.34 10.89 -9.38
N GLN A 515 -9.05 10.73 -9.68
CA GLN A 515 -8.56 10.25 -10.97
C GLN A 515 -7.75 8.95 -10.79
N TYR A 516 -7.65 8.18 -11.87
CA TYR A 516 -7.19 6.79 -11.89
C TYR A 516 -6.14 6.56 -12.99
N PRO A 517 -5.23 5.59 -12.85
CA PRO A 517 -4.09 5.40 -13.75
C PRO A 517 -4.44 4.79 -15.13
N SER A 518 -5.67 4.33 -15.31
CA SER A 518 -6.20 3.82 -16.59
C SER A 518 -7.69 4.12 -16.75
N PRO A 519 -8.21 4.15 -17.99
CA PRO A 519 -9.64 4.32 -18.26
C PRO A 519 -10.52 3.22 -17.65
N VAL A 520 -10.06 1.97 -17.70
CA VAL A 520 -10.80 0.83 -17.14
C VAL A 520 -10.98 0.98 -15.63
N ILE A 521 -9.91 1.36 -14.91
CA ILE A 521 -10.00 1.57 -13.45
C ILE A 521 -10.94 2.72 -13.13
N ALA A 522 -10.92 3.80 -13.92
CA ALA A 522 -11.85 4.91 -13.75
C ALA A 522 -13.32 4.47 -13.91
N GLN A 523 -13.60 3.66 -14.93
CA GLN A 523 -14.94 3.12 -15.17
C GLN A 523 -15.38 2.20 -14.02
N LEU A 524 -14.59 1.18 -13.69
CA LEU A 524 -14.99 0.20 -12.68
C LEU A 524 -15.06 0.79 -11.27
N SER A 525 -14.21 1.78 -10.95
CA SER A 525 -14.31 2.48 -9.66
C SER A 525 -15.63 3.25 -9.53
N HIS A 526 -16.15 3.82 -10.62
CA HIS A 526 -17.50 4.41 -10.64
C HIS A 526 -18.60 3.36 -10.57
N GLU A 527 -18.45 2.26 -11.29
CA GLU A 527 -19.46 1.19 -11.35
C GLU A 527 -19.67 0.48 -10.02
N TYR A 528 -18.61 0.30 -9.23
CA TYR A 528 -18.65 -0.50 -7.99
C TYR A 528 -18.47 0.29 -6.69
N ARG A 529 -17.85 1.48 -6.73
CA ARG A 529 -17.68 2.41 -5.59
C ARG A 529 -17.20 1.74 -4.31
N THR A 530 -16.10 0.99 -4.39
CA THR A 530 -15.62 0.20 -3.25
C THR A 530 -14.99 1.08 -2.16
N LEU A 531 -15.27 0.78 -0.90
CA LEU A 531 -14.82 1.54 0.27
C LEU A 531 -14.07 0.61 1.23
N GLY A 532 -13.06 1.13 1.94
CA GLY A 532 -12.35 0.36 2.97
C GLY A 532 -12.20 1.13 4.28
N LEU A 533 -13.21 1.06 5.13
CA LEU A 533 -13.14 1.60 6.49
C LEU A 533 -12.69 0.51 7.46
N GLY A 534 -11.72 0.84 8.31
CA GLY A 534 -11.23 -0.04 9.38
C GLY A 534 -10.97 0.70 10.69
N TYR A 535 -10.24 0.06 11.57
CA TYR A 535 -9.83 0.64 12.86
C TYR A 535 -8.39 0.28 13.20
N ALA A 536 -7.78 1.07 14.08
CA ALA A 536 -6.41 0.93 14.56
C ALA A 536 -6.35 0.97 16.10
N ASN A 537 -5.19 0.61 16.64
CA ASN A 537 -4.89 0.63 18.09
C ASN A 537 -5.70 -0.33 18.96
N LEU A 538 -6.25 -1.42 18.39
CA LEU A 538 -6.87 -2.50 19.17
C LEU A 538 -5.93 -3.04 20.27
N GLY A 539 -4.68 -3.37 19.92
CA GLY A 539 -3.73 -3.88 20.90
C GLY A 539 -3.42 -2.89 22.02
N ALA A 540 -3.32 -1.60 21.69
CA ALA A 540 -3.08 -0.55 22.69
C ALA A 540 -4.30 -0.36 23.61
N LEU A 541 -5.52 -0.42 23.06
CA LEU A 541 -6.76 -0.38 23.84
C LEU A 541 -6.81 -1.55 24.83
N LEU A 542 -6.59 -2.77 24.36
CA LEU A 542 -6.60 -3.97 25.20
C LEU A 542 -5.55 -3.89 26.31
N MET A 543 -4.34 -3.41 25.98
CA MET A 543 -3.28 -3.17 26.96
C MET A 543 -3.69 -2.16 28.03
N GLN A 544 -4.35 -1.05 27.64
CA GLN A 544 -4.83 -0.03 28.56
C GLN A 544 -5.93 -0.55 29.49
N GLN A 545 -6.78 -1.44 28.99
CA GLN A 545 -7.82 -2.10 29.77
C GLN A 545 -7.29 -3.26 30.64
N GLY A 546 -6.02 -3.66 30.47
CA GLY A 546 -5.46 -4.82 31.15
C GLY A 546 -5.98 -6.17 30.61
N VAL A 547 -6.52 -6.19 29.38
CA VAL A 547 -7.06 -7.38 28.73
C VAL A 547 -5.95 -8.05 27.88
N PRO A 548 -5.62 -9.33 28.13
CA PRO A 548 -4.65 -10.05 27.29
C PRO A 548 -5.15 -10.20 25.86
N TYR A 549 -4.27 -9.96 24.88
CA TYR A 549 -4.62 -10.04 23.45
C TYR A 549 -5.13 -11.43 23.05
N ASP A 550 -4.46 -12.49 23.51
CA ASP A 550 -4.90 -13.88 23.34
C ASP A 550 -5.88 -14.27 24.46
N SER A 551 -7.09 -13.73 24.40
CA SER A 551 -8.15 -14.05 25.36
C SER A 551 -9.54 -14.04 24.73
N PRO A 552 -10.51 -14.80 25.29
CA PRO A 552 -11.90 -14.74 24.85
C PRO A 552 -12.51 -13.32 24.94
N GLU A 553 -12.08 -12.54 25.92
CA GLU A 553 -12.54 -11.16 26.10
C GLU A 553 -12.04 -10.25 24.97
N ALA A 554 -10.75 -10.30 24.62
CA ALA A 554 -10.21 -9.56 23.48
C ALA A 554 -10.88 -9.95 22.16
N LEU A 555 -11.14 -11.25 21.96
CA LEU A 555 -11.86 -11.74 20.79
C LEU A 555 -13.29 -11.16 20.73
N ALA A 556 -14.02 -11.20 21.85
CA ALA A 556 -15.38 -10.66 21.93
C ALA A 556 -15.43 -9.15 21.66
N GLN A 557 -14.49 -8.38 22.24
CA GLN A 557 -14.41 -6.94 21.97
C GLN A 557 -14.08 -6.65 20.50
N THR A 558 -13.14 -7.39 19.92
CA THR A 558 -12.76 -7.26 18.49
C THR A 558 -13.94 -7.56 17.57
N GLY A 559 -14.68 -8.62 17.88
CA GLY A 559 -15.93 -8.96 17.20
C GLY A 559 -16.99 -7.86 17.33
N GLY A 560 -17.14 -7.27 18.52
CA GLY A 560 -18.06 -6.15 18.77
C GLY A 560 -17.73 -4.91 17.94
N PHE A 561 -16.47 -4.45 17.95
CA PHE A 561 -16.04 -3.32 17.11
C PHE A 561 -16.23 -3.60 15.62
N SER A 562 -15.87 -4.79 15.17
CA SER A 562 -16.04 -5.21 13.77
C SER A 562 -17.51 -5.21 13.36
N ALA A 563 -18.39 -5.79 14.19
CA ALA A 563 -19.83 -5.86 13.92
C ALA A 563 -20.47 -4.47 13.87
N LEU A 564 -20.14 -3.57 14.82
CA LEU A 564 -20.63 -2.19 14.84
C LEU A 564 -20.16 -1.42 13.61
N LEU A 565 -18.85 -1.47 13.31
CA LEU A 565 -18.27 -0.80 12.15
C LEU A 565 -18.95 -1.26 10.85
N THR A 566 -19.09 -2.58 10.66
CA THR A 566 -19.73 -3.17 9.48
C THR A 566 -21.20 -2.76 9.39
N GLY A 567 -21.95 -2.87 10.49
CA GLY A 567 -23.38 -2.55 10.53
C GLY A 567 -23.66 -1.09 10.19
N VAL A 568 -22.94 -0.16 10.83
CA VAL A 568 -23.10 1.29 10.58
C VAL A 568 -22.65 1.67 9.17
N SER A 569 -21.59 1.05 8.65
CA SER A 569 -21.13 1.30 7.28
C SER A 569 -22.18 0.86 6.25
N TYR A 570 -22.78 -0.34 6.41
CA TYR A 570 -23.86 -0.79 5.53
C TYR A 570 -25.13 0.05 5.67
N ALA A 571 -25.51 0.46 6.89
CA ALA A 571 -26.65 1.34 7.11
C ALA A 571 -26.45 2.71 6.43
N THR A 572 -25.25 3.28 6.59
CA THR A 572 -24.88 4.55 5.93
C THR A 572 -24.85 4.41 4.41
N SER A 573 -24.32 3.31 3.89
CA SER A 573 -24.33 3.01 2.45
C SER A 573 -25.75 2.86 1.90
N ALA A 574 -26.67 2.23 2.65
CA ALA A 574 -28.07 2.12 2.27
C ALA A 574 -28.79 3.48 2.25
N GLU A 575 -28.47 4.37 3.19
CA GLU A 575 -28.99 5.74 3.19
C GLU A 575 -28.46 6.55 2.00
N ILE A 576 -27.16 6.48 1.71
CA ILE A 576 -26.56 7.08 0.50
C ILE A 576 -27.29 6.57 -0.74
N ALA A 577 -27.55 5.26 -0.82
CA ALA A 577 -28.25 4.66 -1.96
C ALA A 577 -29.73 5.10 -2.06
N ALA A 578 -30.39 5.41 -0.94
CA ALA A 578 -31.76 5.92 -0.95
C ALA A 578 -31.84 7.36 -1.50
N GLU A 579 -30.84 8.19 -1.20
CA GLU A 579 -30.79 9.59 -1.61
C GLU A 579 -30.19 9.78 -3.02
N LEU A 580 -29.09 9.09 -3.32
CA LEU A 580 -28.27 9.29 -4.53
C LEU A 580 -28.35 8.13 -5.52
N GLY A 581 -29.08 7.06 -5.18
CA GLY A 581 -29.11 5.81 -5.94
C GLY A 581 -27.95 4.88 -5.58
N PRO A 582 -28.13 3.56 -5.76
CA PRO A 582 -27.07 2.58 -5.51
C PRO A 582 -25.94 2.72 -6.55
N PHE A 583 -24.82 2.05 -6.30
CA PHE A 583 -23.75 1.93 -7.29
C PHE A 583 -24.29 1.29 -8.60
N PRO A 584 -23.80 1.70 -9.80
CA PRO A 584 -24.35 1.26 -11.08
C PRO A 584 -24.45 -0.27 -11.26
N ALA A 585 -23.46 -1.02 -10.77
CA ALA A 585 -23.45 -2.48 -10.87
C ALA A 585 -24.30 -3.20 -9.80
N TRP A 586 -25.16 -2.49 -9.06
CA TRP A 586 -25.97 -3.05 -7.98
C TRP A 586 -26.96 -4.11 -8.45
N GLU A 587 -27.77 -3.82 -9.45
CA GLU A 587 -28.89 -4.67 -9.85
C GLU A 587 -28.48 -6.12 -10.15
N PRO A 588 -27.45 -6.39 -10.97
CA PRO A 588 -27.00 -7.77 -11.22
C PRO A 588 -26.36 -8.44 -9.99
N ASN A 589 -25.97 -7.67 -8.98
CA ASN A 589 -25.29 -8.14 -7.77
C ASN A 589 -26.16 -8.11 -6.51
N ARG A 590 -27.43 -7.67 -6.62
CA ARG A 590 -28.35 -7.47 -5.50
C ARG A 590 -28.43 -8.67 -4.57
N GLU A 591 -28.70 -9.85 -5.12
CA GLU A 591 -28.86 -11.07 -4.32
C GLU A 591 -27.56 -11.50 -3.63
N ALA A 592 -26.41 -11.27 -4.29
CA ALA A 592 -25.11 -11.58 -3.72
C ALA A 592 -24.72 -10.63 -2.58
N MET A 593 -24.91 -9.31 -2.75
CA MET A 593 -24.69 -8.35 -1.67
C MET A 593 -25.62 -8.65 -0.48
N LEU A 594 -26.90 -8.89 -0.71
CA LEU A 594 -27.85 -9.20 0.36
C LEU A 594 -27.50 -10.53 1.06
N ARG A 595 -26.95 -11.51 0.34
CA ARG A 595 -26.38 -12.73 0.95
C ARG A 595 -25.22 -12.39 1.90
N VAL A 596 -24.27 -11.58 1.46
CA VAL A 596 -23.11 -11.19 2.28
C VAL A 596 -23.54 -10.39 3.52
N ILE A 597 -24.48 -9.44 3.38
CA ILE A 597 -25.04 -8.72 4.54
C ILE A 597 -25.73 -9.68 5.51
N ARG A 598 -26.49 -10.67 5.00
CA ARG A 598 -27.07 -11.74 5.86
C ARG A 598 -25.99 -12.55 6.56
N ASN A 599 -24.89 -12.89 5.88
CA ASN A 599 -23.77 -13.62 6.47
C ASN A 599 -23.11 -12.82 7.60
N HIS A 600 -22.86 -11.52 7.41
CA HIS A 600 -22.35 -10.65 8.48
C HIS A 600 -23.31 -10.58 9.67
N ARG A 601 -24.62 -10.49 9.41
CA ARG A 601 -25.63 -10.56 10.46
C ARG A 601 -25.53 -11.87 11.23
N ARG A 602 -25.55 -13.02 10.54
CA ARG A 602 -25.43 -14.35 11.17
C ARG A 602 -24.17 -14.47 12.03
N ALA A 603 -23.03 -14.01 11.52
CA ALA A 603 -21.77 -13.98 12.26
C ALA A 603 -21.85 -13.09 13.53
N ALA A 604 -22.51 -11.93 13.46
CA ALA A 604 -22.68 -11.06 14.62
C ALA A 604 -23.62 -11.62 15.70
N TYR A 605 -24.59 -12.46 15.32
CA TYR A 605 -25.51 -13.13 16.25
C TYR A 605 -25.01 -14.51 16.71
N ASP A 606 -23.86 -14.98 16.21
CA ASP A 606 -23.33 -16.33 16.46
C ASP A 606 -24.36 -17.43 16.16
N THR A 607 -25.11 -17.28 15.07
CA THR A 607 -26.15 -18.25 14.67
C THR A 607 -25.53 -19.48 14.02
N ALA A 608 -26.12 -20.66 14.25
CA ALA A 608 -25.70 -21.88 13.57
C ALA A 608 -25.82 -21.75 12.04
N ALA A 609 -24.99 -22.46 11.28
CA ALA A 609 -24.96 -22.38 9.81
C ALA A 609 -26.30 -22.77 9.12
N GLU A 610 -27.19 -23.45 9.84
CA GLU A 610 -28.52 -23.88 9.38
C GLU A 610 -29.60 -22.79 9.49
N ASP A 611 -29.36 -21.73 10.27
CA ASP A 611 -30.23 -20.54 10.46
C ASP A 611 -29.77 -19.38 9.57
#